data_AF-A0A820QBB6-F1
#
_entry.id   AF-A0A820QBB6-F1
#
_cell.length_a   1.000
_cell.length_b   1.000
_cell.length_c   1.000
_cell.angle_alpha   90.00
_cell.angle_beta   90.00
_cell.angle_gamma   90.00
#
_symmetry.space_group_name_H-M   'P 1'
#
loop_
_entity.id
_entity.type
_entity.pdbx_description
1 polymer ?
#
loop_
_entity_poly.entity_id
_entity_poly.type
_entity_poly.pdbx_seq_one_letter_code
_entity_poly.pdbx_strand_id
1 'polypeptide(L)'
;TILVFLPGWNDIIKCTQVLRQRTLLASYLHILPLHSLLPLHNQQEIFDPPPHPNLRKVILSTSIAETSITIDDVVYVIDTGRTKASDYDLETQGKCLLPTNVSRANLLQRKGRAGRTQPGECYRLFTRCSERLSFVDFPQAEMITSRLDNIYLQAKLLNVNDIKMFLQDALDPPSIEAIEHAEKFLCDIGALVFETNQLTPIGKIVAHLPLNPQIGKLLIMGYLFSCFDPILTIASILSYRDPFVTPIDKIQEINEIRRRFADNTMSDHLMLVNIYQEWKRQRNYRDKNRFCFEHFLNSNHMKMIDKVRNQLKHLIQDYFASYTDDANRNKNNYDLICALMCAGLYPNIARIRLSLDKSSKRPCLLETKYEKRILIHPRSINAKLRDDDVRRSFVQSTLIVYHEKIRTSSIFIHDTSFISPYALLFFGKSQLSTEKYTNTTNNNDNIILIDNWIKINIDNKTNELIYELKEKFNYLVEKKALKKNIFLDNEQHLIETIIHFITKQDKNLLIQNRLIDDYSKKNIIYEDWDDDIKDISNTNSSVFNQN
;
A
#
# COMPACT_ATOMS: atom_id res chain seq x y z
N THR A 1 -23.74 27.54 -11.82
CA THR A 1 -22.53 26.69 -11.99
C THR A 1 -22.85 25.36 -12.65
N ILE A 2 -21.89 24.81 -13.41
CA ILE A 2 -21.95 23.46 -14.00
C ILE A 2 -21.09 22.51 -13.15
N LEU A 3 -21.64 21.36 -12.74
CA LEU A 3 -20.92 20.28 -12.06
C LEU A 3 -20.91 19.04 -12.95
N VAL A 4 -19.73 18.50 -13.23
CA VAL A 4 -19.55 17.32 -14.09
C VAL A 4 -19.00 16.17 -13.27
N PHE A 5 -19.69 15.03 -13.25
CA PHE A 5 -19.24 13.81 -12.61
C PHE A 5 -18.46 12.93 -13.58
N LEU A 6 -17.18 12.71 -13.28
CA LEU A 6 -16.23 11.90 -14.03
C LEU A 6 -15.71 10.72 -13.18
N PRO A 7 -15.30 9.59 -13.79
CA PRO A 7 -14.95 8.38 -13.04
C PRO A 7 -13.71 8.53 -12.16
N GLY A 8 -12.70 9.28 -12.61
CA GLY A 8 -11.46 9.44 -11.87
C GLY A 8 -10.60 10.59 -12.36
N TRP A 9 -9.43 10.72 -11.74
CA TRP A 9 -8.46 11.79 -11.99
C TRP A 9 -8.05 11.92 -13.47
N ASN A 10 -7.75 10.82 -14.15
CA ASN A 10 -7.34 10.85 -15.55
C ASN A 10 -8.44 11.42 -16.46
N ASP A 11 -9.70 11.14 -16.16
CA ASP A 11 -10.85 11.65 -16.92
C ASP A 11 -11.05 13.15 -16.69
N ILE A 12 -10.87 13.61 -15.44
CA ILE A 12 -10.86 15.04 -15.09
C ILE A 12 -9.79 15.78 -15.88
N ILE A 13 -8.58 15.23 -15.95
CA ILE A 13 -7.48 15.84 -16.70
C ILE A 13 -7.79 15.92 -18.18
N LYS A 14 -8.17 14.79 -18.79
CA LYS A 14 -8.50 14.74 -20.23
C LYS A 14 -9.61 15.73 -20.58
N CYS A 15 -10.66 15.78 -19.76
CA CYS A 15 -11.75 16.73 -19.94
C CYS A 15 -11.27 18.18 -19.81
N THR A 16 -10.43 18.49 -18.81
CA THR A 16 -9.83 19.82 -18.63
C THR A 16 -9.03 20.24 -19.86
N GLN A 17 -8.19 19.35 -20.40
CA GLN A 17 -7.37 19.62 -21.57
C GLN A 17 -8.22 19.88 -22.81
N VAL A 18 -9.21 19.02 -23.09
CA VAL A 18 -10.12 19.18 -24.23
C VAL A 18 -10.89 20.50 -24.15
N LEU A 19 -11.36 20.89 -22.96
CA LEU A 19 -12.06 22.15 -22.76
C LEU A 19 -11.13 23.36 -22.98
N ARG A 20 -9.88 23.30 -22.49
CA ARG A 20 -8.88 24.37 -22.65
C ARG A 20 -8.40 24.53 -24.09
N GLN A 21 -8.30 23.44 -24.86
CA GLN A 21 -7.91 23.48 -26.28
C GLN A 21 -8.95 24.19 -27.16
N ARG A 22 -10.23 24.21 -26.74
CA ARG A 22 -11.28 24.96 -27.43
C ARG A 22 -11.26 26.43 -26.99
N THR A 23 -10.31 27.20 -27.52
CA THR A 23 -10.01 28.59 -27.14
C THR A 23 -11.23 29.50 -27.01
N LEU A 24 -12.15 29.45 -27.98
CA LEU A 24 -13.39 30.26 -27.95
C LEU A 24 -14.35 29.88 -26.81
N LEU A 25 -14.39 28.62 -26.39
CA LEU A 25 -15.20 28.19 -25.26
C LEU A 25 -14.48 28.48 -23.95
N ALA A 26 -13.18 28.16 -23.89
CA ALA A 26 -12.35 28.32 -22.71
C ALA A 26 -12.33 29.76 -22.17
N SER A 27 -12.40 30.77 -23.04
CA SER A 27 -12.45 32.18 -22.66
C SER A 27 -13.68 32.57 -21.82
N TYR A 28 -14.75 31.76 -21.84
CA TYR A 28 -15.97 31.96 -21.05
C TYR A 28 -16.07 31.02 -19.84
N LEU A 29 -15.08 30.14 -19.61
CA LEU A 29 -15.16 29.12 -18.56
C LEU A 29 -14.12 29.35 -17.47
N HIS A 30 -14.55 29.19 -16.21
CA HIS A 30 -13.67 29.00 -15.08
C HIS A 30 -13.69 27.51 -14.69
N ILE A 31 -12.70 26.75 -15.19
CA ILE A 31 -12.64 25.29 -15.07
C ILE A 31 -11.86 24.90 -13.82
N LEU A 32 -12.51 24.21 -12.89
CA LEU A 32 -11.96 23.79 -11.60
C LEU A 32 -12.00 22.26 -11.47
N PRO A 33 -10.84 21.57 -11.40
CA PRO A 33 -10.80 20.15 -11.07
C PRO A 33 -11.08 19.95 -9.58
N LEU A 34 -11.80 18.88 -9.23
CA LEU A 34 -12.11 18.53 -7.85
C LEU A 34 -11.89 17.02 -7.61
N HIS A 35 -10.86 16.68 -6.84
CA HIS A 35 -10.47 15.31 -6.55
C HIS A 35 -9.86 15.23 -5.14
N SER A 36 -9.99 14.08 -4.47
CA SER A 36 -9.46 13.86 -3.10
C SER A 36 -7.93 14.01 -2.99
N LEU A 37 -7.21 13.87 -4.10
CA LEU A 37 -5.76 14.03 -4.20
C LEU A 37 -5.31 15.50 -4.34
N LEU A 38 -6.24 16.43 -4.60
CA LEU A 38 -5.90 17.84 -4.69
C LEU A 38 -5.58 18.42 -3.30
N PRO A 39 -4.68 19.41 -3.22
CA PRO A 39 -4.50 20.19 -1.99
C PRO A 39 -5.81 20.81 -1.51
N LEU A 40 -5.95 20.99 -0.19
CA LEU A 40 -7.19 21.55 0.38
C LEU A 40 -7.51 22.94 -0.17
N HIS A 41 -6.52 23.80 -0.38
CA HIS A 41 -6.75 25.15 -0.91
C HIS A 41 -7.37 25.10 -2.31
N ASN A 42 -6.90 24.21 -3.20
CA ASN A 42 -7.51 24.02 -4.52
C ASN A 42 -8.91 23.40 -4.43
N GLN A 43 -9.16 22.54 -3.44
CA GLN A 43 -10.52 22.04 -3.20
C GLN A 43 -11.45 23.15 -2.70
N GLN A 44 -10.93 24.18 -2.01
CA GLN A 44 -11.73 25.30 -1.50
C GLN A 44 -12.08 26.34 -2.57
N GLU A 45 -11.27 26.48 -3.63
CA GLU A 45 -11.54 27.39 -4.75
C GLU A 45 -12.92 27.15 -5.41
N ILE A 46 -13.49 25.95 -5.28
CA ILE A 46 -14.82 25.62 -5.83
C ILE A 46 -15.97 26.39 -5.16
N PHE A 47 -15.78 26.86 -3.93
CA PHE A 47 -16.78 27.60 -3.16
C PHE A 47 -16.82 29.07 -3.56
N ASP A 48 -15.72 29.59 -4.10
CA ASP A 48 -15.63 30.98 -4.50
C ASP A 48 -16.46 31.24 -5.78
N PRO A 49 -16.96 32.47 -5.95
CA PRO A 49 -17.55 32.88 -7.22
C PRO A 49 -16.46 32.96 -8.31
N PRO A 50 -16.83 32.83 -9.59
CA PRO A 50 -15.87 32.99 -10.67
C PRO A 50 -15.23 34.39 -10.63
N PRO A 51 -13.94 34.53 -11.00
CA PRO A 51 -13.20 35.78 -10.83
C PRO A 51 -13.71 36.94 -11.71
N HIS A 52 -14.51 36.64 -12.73
CA HIS A 52 -15.13 37.63 -13.59
C HIS A 52 -16.60 37.23 -13.87
N PRO A 53 -17.56 38.18 -13.88
CA PRO A 53 -18.99 37.88 -14.04
C PRO A 53 -19.34 37.18 -15.36
N ASN A 54 -18.53 37.40 -16.41
CA ASN A 54 -18.70 36.76 -17.72
C ASN A 54 -18.21 35.30 -17.77
N LEU A 55 -17.56 34.82 -16.71
CA LEU A 55 -17.05 33.45 -16.66
C LEU A 55 -18.08 32.52 -16.01
N ARG A 56 -18.36 31.41 -16.67
CA ARG A 56 -19.17 30.32 -16.12
C ARG A 56 -18.28 29.35 -15.35
N LYS A 57 -18.54 29.18 -14.06
CA LYS A 57 -17.88 28.17 -13.21
C LYS A 57 -18.26 26.75 -13.66
N VAL A 58 -17.25 25.94 -13.96
CA VAL A 58 -17.37 24.52 -14.36
C VAL A 58 -16.48 23.68 -13.45
N ILE A 59 -17.10 22.81 -12.66
CA ILE A 59 -16.42 21.95 -11.71
C ILE A 59 -16.38 20.53 -12.28
N LEU A 60 -15.19 19.96 -12.43
CA LEU A 60 -14.97 18.61 -12.91
C LEU A 60 -14.60 17.71 -11.73
N SER A 61 -15.49 16.81 -11.31
CA SER A 61 -15.36 16.10 -10.04
C SER A 61 -15.60 14.59 -10.14
N THR A 62 -15.07 13.83 -9.17
CA THR A 62 -15.45 12.44 -8.90
C THR A 62 -16.66 12.39 -7.95
N SER A 63 -16.91 11.23 -7.34
CA SER A 63 -17.93 11.04 -6.30
C SER A 63 -17.73 11.91 -5.04
N ILE A 64 -16.60 12.62 -4.88
CA ILE A 64 -16.39 13.54 -3.75
C ILE A 64 -17.43 14.67 -3.69
N ALA A 65 -17.92 15.15 -4.84
CA ALA A 65 -18.99 16.14 -4.90
C ALA A 65 -20.39 15.54 -4.66
N GLU A 66 -20.51 14.22 -4.60
CA GLU A 66 -21.79 13.52 -4.44
C GLU A 66 -22.28 13.50 -3.00
N THR A 67 -21.38 13.40 -2.02
CA THR A 67 -21.71 13.33 -0.58
C THR A 67 -20.85 14.27 0.25
N SER A 68 -19.52 14.25 0.07
CA SER A 68 -18.56 14.88 0.99
C SER A 68 -18.50 16.40 0.93
N ILE A 69 -18.94 17.01 -0.17
CA ILE A 69 -18.81 18.46 -0.40
C ILE A 69 -20.15 19.04 -0.85
N THR A 70 -20.48 20.24 -0.40
CA THR A 70 -21.72 20.96 -0.72
C THR A 70 -21.43 22.26 -1.47
N ILE A 71 -21.69 22.29 -2.78
CA ILE A 71 -21.53 23.49 -3.62
C ILE A 71 -22.93 24.04 -3.90
N ASP A 72 -23.21 25.27 -3.46
CA ASP A 72 -24.59 25.78 -3.38
C ASP A 72 -25.09 26.41 -4.69
N ASP A 73 -24.19 26.90 -5.54
CA ASP A 73 -24.53 27.62 -6.78
C ASP A 73 -24.61 26.71 -8.02
N VAL A 74 -24.64 25.38 -7.83
CA VAL A 74 -24.80 24.38 -8.89
C VAL A 74 -26.24 24.38 -9.40
N VAL A 75 -26.38 24.53 -10.72
CA VAL A 75 -27.68 24.57 -11.42
C VAL A 75 -27.73 23.53 -12.53
N TYR A 76 -26.57 23.17 -13.09
CA TYR A 76 -26.46 22.18 -14.14
C TYR A 76 -25.55 21.06 -13.66
N VAL A 77 -26.04 19.83 -13.72
CA VAL A 77 -25.25 18.63 -13.47
C VAL A 77 -25.09 17.85 -14.77
N ILE A 78 -23.87 17.43 -15.08
CA ILE A 78 -23.57 16.49 -16.16
C ILE A 78 -23.07 15.20 -15.52
N ASP A 79 -23.82 14.11 -15.68
CA ASP A 79 -23.53 12.82 -15.07
C ASP A 79 -23.16 11.80 -16.14
N THR A 80 -21.90 11.34 -16.11
CA THR A 80 -21.41 10.28 -17.00
C THR A 80 -21.99 8.90 -16.66
N GLY A 81 -22.61 8.73 -15.48
CA GLY A 81 -23.13 7.45 -15.00
C GLY A 81 -22.04 6.45 -14.62
N ARG A 82 -20.78 6.90 -14.51
CA ARG A 82 -19.61 6.06 -14.23
C ARG A 82 -18.90 6.50 -12.95
N THR A 83 -18.25 5.55 -12.30
CA THR A 83 -17.38 5.77 -11.14
C THR A 83 -16.27 4.73 -11.16
N LYS A 84 -15.25 4.92 -10.32
CA LYS A 84 -14.34 3.83 -9.94
C LYS A 84 -14.83 3.22 -8.63
N ALA A 85 -15.26 1.97 -8.67
CA ALA A 85 -15.65 1.23 -7.47
C ALA A 85 -14.46 0.42 -6.96
N SER A 86 -14.30 0.42 -5.64
CA SER A 86 -13.37 -0.49 -4.98
C SER A 86 -14.03 -1.85 -4.84
N ASP A 87 -13.28 -2.89 -5.12
CA ASP A 87 -13.67 -4.28 -4.90
C ASP A 87 -12.48 -5.05 -4.30
N TYR A 88 -12.73 -6.26 -3.79
CA TYR A 88 -11.70 -7.12 -3.23
C TYR A 88 -11.75 -8.49 -3.89
N ASP A 89 -10.66 -8.84 -4.58
CA ASP A 89 -10.52 -10.12 -5.24
C ASP A 89 -9.89 -11.12 -4.26
N LEU A 90 -10.67 -12.15 -3.90
CA LEU A 90 -10.27 -13.20 -2.95
C LEU A 90 -9.18 -14.11 -3.50
N GLU A 91 -9.16 -14.36 -4.82
CA GLU A 91 -8.18 -15.25 -5.45
C GLU A 91 -6.80 -14.60 -5.45
N THR A 92 -6.74 -13.34 -5.88
CA THR A 92 -5.49 -12.58 -5.90
C THR A 92 -5.17 -11.92 -4.56
N GLN A 93 -6.10 -11.94 -3.61
CA GLN A 93 -6.03 -11.25 -2.32
C GLN A 93 -5.72 -9.75 -2.44
N GLY A 94 -6.15 -9.12 -3.54
CA GLY A 94 -5.82 -7.76 -3.91
C GLY A 94 -7.03 -6.82 -3.98
N LYS A 95 -6.79 -5.52 -3.77
CA LYS A 95 -7.80 -4.49 -4.00
C LYS A 95 -7.93 -4.23 -5.50
N CYS A 96 -9.16 -4.18 -5.98
CA CYS A 96 -9.48 -3.82 -7.36
C CYS A 96 -10.12 -2.43 -7.38
N LEU A 97 -9.71 -1.59 -8.34
CA LEU A 97 -10.32 -0.28 -8.56
C LEU A 97 -10.72 -0.17 -10.03
N LEU A 98 -11.94 -0.63 -10.32
CA LEU A 98 -12.43 -0.81 -11.68
C LEU A 98 -13.47 0.25 -12.05
N PRO A 99 -13.51 0.72 -13.31
CA PRO A 99 -14.60 1.55 -13.79
C PRO A 99 -15.91 0.76 -13.82
N THR A 100 -16.92 1.23 -13.09
CA THR A 100 -18.25 0.62 -13.03
C THR A 100 -19.34 1.66 -13.29
N ASN A 101 -20.56 1.18 -13.56
CA ASN A 101 -21.72 2.06 -13.52
C ASN A 101 -22.01 2.44 -12.08
N VAL A 102 -22.50 3.65 -11.88
CA VAL A 102 -23.03 4.06 -10.56
C VAL A 102 -24.38 3.39 -10.30
N SER A 103 -24.84 3.39 -9.05
CA SER A 103 -26.19 2.92 -8.73
C SER A 103 -27.26 3.97 -9.06
N ARG A 104 -28.53 3.56 -9.14
CA ARG A 104 -29.66 4.49 -9.27
C ARG A 104 -29.74 5.44 -8.10
N ALA A 105 -29.42 4.98 -6.88
CA ALA A 105 -29.31 5.84 -5.70
C ALA A 105 -28.26 6.96 -5.91
N ASN A 106 -27.08 6.64 -6.45
CA ASN A 106 -26.07 7.65 -6.77
C ASN A 106 -26.58 8.64 -7.83
N LEU A 107 -27.27 8.16 -8.88
CA LEU A 107 -27.86 9.03 -9.89
C LEU A 107 -28.90 10.01 -9.32
N LEU A 108 -29.65 9.59 -8.30
CA LEU A 108 -30.57 10.48 -7.58
C LEU A 108 -29.81 11.52 -6.76
N GLN A 109 -28.76 11.12 -6.04
CA GLN A 109 -27.92 12.03 -5.25
C GLN A 109 -27.27 13.10 -6.14
N ARG A 110 -26.72 12.69 -7.29
CA ARG A 110 -26.11 13.60 -8.28
C ARG A 110 -27.13 14.57 -8.87
N LYS A 111 -28.33 14.09 -9.24
CA LYS A 111 -29.44 14.94 -9.67
C LYS A 111 -29.80 15.99 -8.60
N GLY A 112 -29.82 15.59 -7.33
CA GLY A 112 -30.11 16.49 -6.21
C GLY A 112 -29.12 17.64 -6.04
N ARG A 113 -27.92 17.57 -6.65
CA ARG A 113 -26.94 18.66 -6.59
C ARG A 113 -27.32 19.89 -7.42
N ALA A 114 -28.19 19.75 -8.44
CA ALA A 114 -28.63 20.86 -9.29
C ALA A 114 -29.81 21.67 -8.72
N GLY A 115 -30.53 21.15 -7.73
CA GLY A 115 -31.82 21.69 -7.28
C GLY A 115 -31.81 22.29 -5.88
N ARG A 116 -30.67 22.77 -5.40
CA ARG A 116 -30.51 23.21 -4.00
C ARG A 116 -31.06 24.60 -3.74
N THR A 117 -30.63 25.56 -4.55
CA THR A 117 -30.94 26.99 -4.37
C THR A 117 -32.03 27.49 -5.33
N GLN A 118 -32.18 26.82 -6.47
CA GLN A 118 -33.17 27.14 -7.50
C GLN A 118 -33.42 25.92 -8.41
N PRO A 119 -34.45 25.93 -9.29
CA PRO A 119 -34.64 24.89 -10.27
C PRO A 119 -33.39 24.70 -11.14
N GLY A 120 -33.00 23.44 -11.35
CA GLY A 120 -31.81 23.08 -12.12
C GLY A 120 -32.03 21.82 -12.95
N GLU A 121 -31.02 21.51 -13.77
CA GLU A 121 -31.09 20.46 -14.77
C GLU A 121 -29.98 19.42 -14.58
N CYS A 122 -30.30 18.16 -14.80
CA CYS A 122 -29.36 17.05 -14.72
C CYS A 122 -29.33 16.30 -16.06
N TYR A 123 -28.21 16.38 -16.76
CA TYR A 123 -27.92 15.72 -18.01
C TYR A 123 -27.23 14.39 -17.75
N ARG A 124 -27.84 13.29 -18.18
CA ARG A 124 -27.28 11.93 -18.04
C ARG A 124 -26.75 11.46 -19.39
N LEU A 125 -25.48 11.05 -19.45
CA LEU A 125 -24.80 10.64 -20.69
C LEU A 125 -24.99 9.16 -21.02
N PHE A 126 -26.19 8.64 -20.76
CA PHE A 126 -26.57 7.26 -21.02
C PHE A 126 -28.07 7.18 -21.28
N THR A 127 -28.50 6.16 -22.03
CA THR A 127 -29.91 5.99 -22.38
C THR A 127 -30.71 5.43 -21.20
N ARG A 128 -32.03 5.69 -21.19
CA ARG A 128 -32.95 5.05 -20.22
C ARG A 128 -32.92 3.52 -20.32
N CYS A 129 -32.66 2.97 -21.50
CA CYS A 129 -32.49 1.54 -21.69
C CYS A 129 -31.26 1.01 -20.92
N SER A 130 -30.12 1.70 -21.04
CA SER A 130 -28.91 1.38 -20.28
C SER A 130 -29.14 1.47 -18.76
N GLU A 131 -29.81 2.53 -18.29
CA GLU A 131 -30.17 2.68 -16.87
C GLU A 131 -31.06 1.54 -16.36
N ARG A 132 -32.00 1.06 -17.18
CA ARG A 132 -32.89 -0.04 -16.80
C ARG A 132 -32.18 -1.39 -16.76
N LEU A 133 -31.28 -1.65 -17.71
CA LEU A 133 -30.65 -2.96 -17.89
C LEU A 133 -29.34 -3.15 -17.11
N SER A 134 -28.58 -2.08 -16.88
CA SER A 134 -27.17 -2.18 -16.46
C SER A 134 -26.84 -1.47 -15.15
N PHE A 135 -27.80 -0.78 -14.52
CA PHE A 135 -27.60 -0.04 -13.27
C PHE A 135 -28.36 -0.72 -12.13
N VAL A 136 -27.64 -1.00 -11.05
CA VAL A 136 -28.19 -1.54 -9.79
C VAL A 136 -28.86 -0.44 -8.99
N ASP A 137 -29.80 -0.79 -8.11
CA ASP A 137 -30.55 0.21 -7.33
C ASP A 137 -29.66 0.92 -6.30
N PHE A 138 -28.83 0.16 -5.59
CA PHE A 138 -27.97 0.63 -4.51
C PHE A 138 -26.53 0.16 -4.72
N PRO A 139 -25.52 0.90 -4.22
CA PRO A 139 -24.15 0.41 -4.21
C PRO A 139 -24.04 -0.82 -3.31
N GLN A 140 -23.13 -1.73 -3.64
CA GLN A 140 -22.86 -2.90 -2.81
C GLN A 140 -22.28 -2.48 -1.45
N ALA A 141 -22.67 -3.19 -0.39
CA ALA A 141 -22.19 -2.92 0.95
C ALA A 141 -20.67 -3.13 1.06
N GLU A 142 -19.97 -2.23 1.74
CA GLU A 142 -18.51 -2.27 1.90
C GLU A 142 -18.03 -3.58 2.55
N MET A 143 -18.85 -4.18 3.43
CA MET A 143 -18.57 -5.48 4.06
C MET A 143 -18.34 -6.60 3.04
N ILE A 144 -18.97 -6.51 1.86
CA ILE A 144 -18.83 -7.53 0.81
C ILE A 144 -17.61 -7.24 -0.08
N THR A 145 -17.25 -5.97 -0.26
CA THR A 145 -16.23 -5.52 -1.21
C THR A 145 -14.89 -5.15 -0.57
N SER A 146 -14.67 -5.55 0.69
CA SER A 146 -13.47 -5.20 1.47
C SER A 146 -12.98 -6.36 2.33
N ARG A 147 -11.78 -6.22 2.89
CA ARG A 147 -11.19 -7.23 3.78
C ARG A 147 -11.90 -7.23 5.13
N LEU A 148 -12.15 -8.43 5.66
CA LEU A 148 -12.87 -8.62 6.92
C LEU A 148 -11.96 -8.70 8.15
N ASP A 149 -10.64 -8.58 8.00
CA ASP A 149 -9.66 -8.83 9.09
C ASP A 149 -9.99 -8.05 10.37
N ASN A 150 -10.28 -6.76 10.25
CA ASN A 150 -10.60 -5.91 11.39
C ASN A 150 -11.95 -6.28 12.00
N ILE A 151 -12.98 -6.53 11.18
CA ILE A 151 -14.30 -6.94 11.65
C ILE A 151 -14.20 -8.26 12.42
N TYR A 152 -13.43 -9.21 11.89
CA TYR A 152 -13.17 -10.51 12.54
C TYR A 152 -12.50 -10.32 13.90
N LEU A 153 -11.44 -9.50 13.99
CA LEU A 153 -10.78 -9.20 15.26
C LEU A 153 -11.71 -8.51 16.28
N GLN A 154 -12.53 -7.56 15.83
CA GLN A 154 -13.51 -6.90 16.71
C GLN A 154 -14.55 -7.90 17.24
N ALA A 155 -15.07 -8.79 16.39
CA ALA A 155 -15.99 -9.84 16.83
C ALA A 155 -15.34 -10.78 17.87
N LYS A 156 -14.06 -11.14 17.69
CA LYS A 156 -13.32 -11.90 18.72
C LYS A 156 -13.15 -11.12 20.02
N LEU A 157 -12.88 -9.81 19.98
CA LEU A 157 -12.80 -8.98 21.20
C LEU A 157 -14.13 -8.92 21.96
N LEU A 158 -15.25 -8.96 21.23
CA LEU A 158 -16.59 -9.02 21.80
C LEU A 158 -16.98 -10.44 22.27
N ASN A 159 -16.04 -11.38 22.29
CA ASN A 159 -16.23 -12.78 22.68
C ASN A 159 -17.28 -13.53 21.84
N VAL A 160 -17.41 -13.19 20.55
CA VAL A 160 -18.21 -13.97 19.60
C VAL A 160 -17.49 -15.28 19.32
N ASN A 161 -18.13 -16.41 19.66
CA ASN A 161 -17.57 -17.74 19.45
C ASN A 161 -17.59 -18.14 17.97
N ASP A 162 -18.80 -18.17 17.37
CA ASP A 162 -19.00 -18.50 15.97
C ASP A 162 -19.15 -17.22 15.13
N ILE A 163 -18.02 -16.73 14.64
CA ILE A 163 -17.97 -15.52 13.81
C ILE A 163 -18.63 -15.75 12.46
N LYS A 164 -18.56 -16.98 11.92
CA LYS A 164 -19.17 -17.30 10.64
C LYS A 164 -20.68 -17.12 10.74
N MET A 165 -21.32 -17.72 11.74
CA MET A 165 -22.75 -17.52 12.00
C MET A 165 -23.08 -16.05 12.27
N PHE A 166 -22.31 -15.38 13.14
CA PHE A 166 -22.54 -13.97 13.48
C PHE A 166 -22.52 -13.04 12.25
N LEU A 167 -21.57 -13.24 11.32
CA LEU A 167 -21.49 -12.41 10.12
C LEU A 167 -22.55 -12.78 9.07
N GLN A 168 -23.07 -14.01 9.09
CA GLN A 168 -24.20 -14.39 8.23
C GLN A 168 -25.53 -13.74 8.66
N ASP A 169 -25.64 -13.26 9.91
CA ASP A 169 -26.81 -12.54 10.40
C ASP A 169 -26.81 -11.02 10.03
N ALA A 170 -25.78 -10.55 9.32
CA ALA A 170 -25.72 -9.16 8.86
C ALA A 170 -26.80 -8.86 7.80
N LEU A 171 -27.16 -7.58 7.64
CA LEU A 171 -28.14 -7.13 6.63
C LEU A 171 -27.75 -7.59 5.21
N ASP A 172 -26.48 -7.43 4.89
CA ASP A 172 -25.84 -7.85 3.65
C ASP A 172 -24.64 -8.72 4.02
N PRO A 173 -24.82 -10.04 4.22
CA PRO A 173 -23.77 -10.91 4.73
C PRO A 173 -22.65 -11.10 3.69
N PRO A 174 -21.38 -11.14 4.13
CA PRO A 174 -20.26 -11.44 3.23
C PRO A 174 -20.25 -12.92 2.84
N SER A 175 -19.50 -13.27 1.79
CA SER A 175 -19.31 -14.68 1.43
C SER A 175 -18.57 -15.43 2.54
N ILE A 176 -18.91 -16.70 2.70
CA ILE A 176 -18.22 -17.61 3.64
C ILE A 176 -16.72 -17.66 3.34
N GLU A 177 -16.36 -17.70 2.06
CA GLU A 177 -14.98 -17.70 1.59
C GLU A 177 -14.23 -16.46 2.08
N ALA A 178 -14.84 -15.28 2.04
CA ALA A 178 -14.21 -14.05 2.54
C ALA A 178 -13.93 -14.12 4.06
N ILE A 179 -14.83 -14.74 4.83
CA ILE A 179 -14.65 -14.94 6.28
C ILE A 179 -13.49 -15.90 6.54
N GLU A 180 -13.44 -17.02 5.83
CA GLU A 180 -12.39 -18.03 5.96
C GLU A 180 -11.01 -17.49 5.52
N HIS A 181 -10.98 -16.64 4.49
CA HIS A 181 -9.77 -15.92 4.09
C HIS A 181 -9.25 -14.96 5.18
N ALA A 182 -10.13 -14.21 5.83
CA ALA A 182 -9.76 -13.32 6.92
C ALA A 182 -9.23 -14.11 8.14
N GLU A 183 -9.90 -15.21 8.50
CA GLU A 183 -9.44 -16.11 9.56
C GLU A 183 -8.04 -16.66 9.28
N LYS A 184 -7.84 -17.25 8.10
CA LYS A 184 -6.55 -17.80 7.68
C LYS A 184 -5.45 -16.74 7.70
N PHE A 185 -5.74 -15.55 7.19
CA PHE A 185 -4.80 -14.44 7.21
C PHE A 185 -4.41 -14.02 8.63
N LEU A 186 -5.39 -13.93 9.54
CA LEU A 186 -5.15 -13.57 10.94
C LEU A 186 -4.33 -14.65 11.68
N CYS A 187 -4.51 -15.93 11.33
CA CYS A 187 -3.63 -17.02 11.78
C CYS A 187 -2.21 -16.86 11.20
N ASP A 188 -2.07 -16.59 9.90
CA ASP A 188 -0.77 -16.45 9.23
C ASP A 188 0.05 -15.26 9.79
N ILE A 189 -0.59 -14.18 10.24
CA ILE A 189 0.11 -13.08 10.92
C ILE A 189 0.31 -13.30 12.43
N GLY A 190 -0.20 -14.39 13.00
CA GLY A 190 -0.06 -14.74 14.43
C GLY A 190 -1.00 -13.99 15.37
N ALA A 191 -2.10 -13.42 14.85
CA ALA A 191 -3.13 -12.78 15.67
C ALA A 191 -4.11 -13.80 16.27
N LEU A 192 -4.30 -14.93 15.60
CA LEU A 192 -5.12 -16.06 16.05
C LEU A 192 -4.29 -17.32 16.18
N VAL A 193 -4.68 -18.18 17.12
CA VAL A 193 -4.19 -19.55 17.23
C VAL A 193 -4.88 -20.42 16.18
N PHE A 194 -4.11 -21.13 15.35
CA PHE A 194 -4.61 -21.87 14.18
C PHE A 194 -5.67 -22.92 14.50
N GLU A 195 -5.55 -23.64 15.63
CA GLU A 195 -6.47 -24.73 15.98
C GLU A 195 -7.75 -24.25 16.69
N THR A 196 -7.67 -23.13 17.40
CA THR A 196 -8.74 -22.71 18.34
C THR A 196 -9.43 -21.43 17.92
N ASN A 197 -8.88 -20.70 16.95
CA ASN A 197 -9.31 -19.36 16.54
C ASN A 197 -9.42 -18.38 17.73
N GLN A 198 -8.64 -18.60 18.79
CA GLN A 198 -8.57 -17.70 19.93
C GLN A 198 -7.52 -16.62 19.68
N LEU A 199 -7.76 -15.42 20.22
CA LEU A 199 -6.81 -14.32 20.13
C LEU A 199 -5.52 -14.68 20.88
N THR A 200 -4.39 -14.58 20.18
CA THR A 200 -3.07 -14.60 20.82
C THR A 200 -2.86 -13.34 21.67
N PRO A 201 -1.90 -13.31 22.61
CA PRO A 201 -1.59 -12.08 23.34
C PRO A 201 -1.31 -10.88 22.42
N ILE A 202 -0.59 -11.09 21.31
CA ILE A 202 -0.35 -10.06 20.29
C ILE A 202 -1.66 -9.70 19.59
N GLY A 203 -2.45 -10.70 19.19
CA GLY A 203 -3.74 -10.51 18.54
C GLY A 203 -4.69 -9.66 19.36
N LYS A 204 -4.69 -9.82 20.69
CA LYS A 204 -5.43 -8.95 21.61
C LYS A 204 -4.96 -7.51 21.50
N ILE A 205 -3.66 -7.24 21.55
CA ILE A 205 -3.13 -5.86 21.41
C ILE A 205 -3.53 -5.28 20.05
N VAL A 206 -3.26 -6.02 18.96
CA VAL A 206 -3.57 -5.59 17.59
C VAL A 206 -5.05 -5.28 17.41
N ALA A 207 -5.95 -6.10 17.97
CA ALA A 207 -7.39 -5.89 17.87
C ALA A 207 -7.88 -4.61 18.58
N HIS A 208 -7.17 -4.13 19.60
CA HIS A 208 -7.51 -2.87 20.27
C HIS A 208 -6.93 -1.63 19.56
N LEU A 209 -5.99 -1.81 18.64
CA LEU A 209 -5.44 -0.70 17.87
C LEU A 209 -6.40 -0.33 16.72
N PRO A 210 -6.65 0.98 16.47
CA PRO A 210 -7.50 1.44 15.38
C PRO A 210 -6.72 1.39 14.03
N LEU A 211 -6.19 0.22 13.70
CA LEU A 211 -5.26 0.01 12.58
C LEU A 211 -5.60 -1.27 11.81
N ASN A 212 -5.11 -1.37 10.58
CA ASN A 212 -5.02 -2.67 9.91
C ASN A 212 -4.11 -3.62 10.73
N PRO A 213 -4.40 -4.94 10.81
CA PRO A 213 -3.69 -5.84 11.70
C PRO A 213 -2.19 -5.95 11.39
N GLN A 214 -1.79 -5.86 10.12
CA GLN A 214 -0.39 -5.83 9.70
C GLN A 214 0.35 -4.59 10.23
N ILE A 215 -0.30 -3.43 10.17
CA ILE A 215 0.27 -2.17 10.66
C ILE A 215 0.34 -2.19 12.20
N GLY A 216 -0.67 -2.76 12.87
CA GLY A 216 -0.63 -2.97 14.32
C GLY A 216 0.53 -3.88 14.74
N LYS A 217 0.72 -5.01 14.04
CA LYS A 217 1.86 -5.91 14.25
C LYS A 217 3.19 -5.19 13.99
N LEU A 218 3.29 -4.42 12.92
CA LEU A 218 4.49 -3.62 12.58
C LEU A 218 4.88 -2.69 13.75
N LEU A 219 3.94 -1.97 14.33
CA LEU A 219 4.18 -1.09 15.48
C LEU A 219 4.73 -1.83 16.69
N ILE A 220 4.12 -2.99 17.02
CA ILE A 220 4.58 -3.85 18.12
C ILE A 220 6.02 -4.30 17.86
N MET A 221 6.32 -4.75 16.64
CA MET A 221 7.67 -5.16 16.25
C MET A 221 8.68 -4.00 16.34
N GLY A 222 8.28 -2.79 15.93
CA GLY A 222 9.09 -1.58 16.10
C GLY A 222 9.46 -1.32 17.55
N TYR A 223 8.54 -1.55 18.49
CA TYR A 223 8.81 -1.42 19.92
C TYR A 223 9.75 -2.53 20.43
N LEU A 224 9.48 -3.80 20.11
CA LEU A 224 10.26 -4.94 20.59
C LEU A 224 11.72 -4.92 20.13
N PHE A 225 11.98 -4.37 18.94
CA PHE A 225 13.33 -4.26 18.37
C PHE A 225 14.00 -2.90 18.62
N SER A 226 13.46 -2.08 19.54
CA SER A 226 14.01 -0.76 19.87
C SER A 226 14.19 0.15 18.65
N CYS A 227 13.27 0.06 17.68
CA CYS A 227 13.25 0.84 16.45
C CYS A 227 11.91 1.57 16.26
N PHE A 228 11.34 2.06 17.36
CA PHE A 228 9.93 2.44 17.40
C PHE A 228 9.63 3.75 16.67
N ASP A 229 10.49 4.77 16.75
CA ASP A 229 10.27 6.10 16.17
C ASP A 229 10.10 6.10 14.62
N PRO A 230 10.99 5.48 13.83
CA PRO A 230 10.80 5.38 12.39
C PRO A 230 9.59 4.51 12.03
N ILE A 231 9.40 3.38 12.71
CA ILE A 231 8.28 2.47 12.48
C ILE A 231 6.93 3.13 12.80
N LEU A 232 6.85 3.91 13.87
CA LEU A 232 5.68 4.67 14.25
C LEU A 232 5.34 5.73 13.20
N THR A 233 6.36 6.35 12.58
CA THR A 233 6.16 7.26 11.45
C THR A 233 5.59 6.52 10.24
N ILE A 234 6.17 5.37 9.88
CA ILE A 234 5.69 4.54 8.76
C ILE A 234 4.23 4.11 9.00
N ALA A 235 3.93 3.53 10.16
CA ALA A 235 2.59 3.09 10.52
C ALA A 235 1.55 4.22 10.49
N SER A 236 1.93 5.42 10.92
CA SER A 236 1.05 6.60 10.88
C SER A 236 0.74 7.05 9.45
N ILE A 237 1.70 6.93 8.54
CA ILE A 237 1.52 7.30 7.13
C ILE A 237 0.69 6.24 6.42
N LEU A 238 1.01 4.95 6.59
CA LEU A 238 0.28 3.84 5.98
C LEU A 238 -1.18 3.75 6.44
N SER A 239 -1.48 4.10 7.70
CA SER A 239 -2.85 4.10 8.22
C SER A 239 -3.69 5.31 7.83
N TYR A 240 -3.07 6.38 7.31
CA TYR A 240 -3.78 7.62 6.98
C TYR A 240 -3.78 7.92 5.48
N ARG A 241 -2.63 8.32 4.91
CA ARG A 241 -2.41 8.58 3.46
C ARG A 241 -0.99 9.10 3.21
N ASP A 242 -0.54 8.95 1.96
CA ASP A 242 0.67 9.58 1.42
C ASP A 242 0.55 11.13 1.52
N PRO A 243 1.58 11.84 2.04
CA PRO A 243 1.55 13.29 2.19
C PRO A 243 1.83 14.07 0.89
N PHE A 244 2.34 13.43 -0.16
CA PHE A 244 2.68 14.09 -1.41
C PHE A 244 1.43 14.51 -2.19
N VAL A 245 1.52 15.69 -2.79
CA VAL A 245 0.60 16.19 -3.81
C VAL A 245 1.25 15.91 -5.16
N THR A 246 0.44 15.56 -6.17
CA THR A 246 0.96 15.29 -7.52
C THR A 246 0.32 16.20 -8.57
N PRO A 247 0.81 17.45 -8.74
CA PRO A 247 0.48 18.26 -9.90
C PRO A 247 1.08 17.65 -11.16
N ILE A 248 0.35 17.71 -12.27
CA ILE A 248 0.67 17.02 -13.52
C ILE A 248 2.02 17.47 -14.09
N ASP A 249 2.25 18.77 -14.10
CA ASP A 249 3.43 19.36 -14.72
C ASP A 249 4.70 19.21 -13.85
N LYS A 250 4.55 18.65 -12.64
CA LYS A 250 5.61 18.57 -11.62
C LYS A 250 5.97 17.14 -11.21
N ILE A 251 5.44 16.12 -11.91
CA ILE A 251 5.70 14.71 -11.59
C ILE A 251 7.19 14.38 -11.57
N GLN A 252 7.98 14.92 -12.51
CA GLN A 252 9.42 14.65 -12.58
C GLN A 252 10.16 15.24 -11.36
N GLU A 253 9.87 16.50 -11.01
CA GLU A 253 10.43 17.20 -9.85
C GLU A 253 10.09 16.48 -8.53
N ILE A 254 8.84 16.02 -8.39
CA ILE A 254 8.41 15.22 -7.23
C ILE A 254 9.20 13.90 -7.14
N ASN A 255 9.40 13.21 -8.26
CA ASN A 255 10.17 11.97 -8.27
C ASN A 255 11.63 12.18 -7.89
N GLU A 256 12.23 13.32 -8.27
CA GLU A 256 13.59 13.70 -7.85
C GLU A 256 13.66 13.99 -6.36
N ILE A 257 12.66 14.70 -5.81
CA ILE A 257 12.54 14.93 -4.36
C ILE A 257 12.43 13.60 -3.62
N ARG A 258 11.52 12.72 -4.02
CA ARG A 258 11.35 11.39 -3.39
C ARG A 258 12.66 10.60 -3.42
N ARG A 259 13.39 10.59 -4.54
CA ARG A 259 14.71 9.91 -4.63
C ARG A 259 15.77 10.53 -3.72
N ARG A 260 15.80 11.86 -3.61
CA ARG A 260 16.73 12.57 -2.71
C ARG A 260 16.49 12.16 -1.25
N PHE A 261 15.24 12.13 -0.81
CA PHE A 261 14.88 11.72 0.55
C PHE A 261 15.01 10.21 0.78
N ALA A 262 14.99 9.39 -0.28
CA ALA A 262 15.25 7.97 -0.15
C ALA A 262 16.70 7.64 0.18
N ASP A 263 17.66 8.55 -0.07
CA ASP A 263 19.08 8.39 0.29
C ASP A 263 19.67 7.03 -0.10
N ASN A 264 19.42 6.60 -1.35
CA ASN A 264 19.86 5.31 -1.91
C ASN A 264 19.38 4.05 -1.17
N THR A 265 18.49 4.15 -0.19
CA THR A 265 17.94 2.99 0.56
C THR A 265 17.02 2.11 -0.30
N MET A 266 16.56 2.62 -1.44
CA MET A 266 15.57 1.96 -2.31
C MET A 266 14.29 1.56 -1.55
N SER A 267 13.92 2.32 -0.52
CA SER A 267 12.70 2.13 0.29
C SER A 267 11.80 3.36 0.24
N ASP A 268 10.58 3.21 -0.29
CA ASP A 268 9.54 4.24 -0.20
C ASP A 268 9.20 4.56 1.27
N HIS A 269 9.24 3.56 2.14
CA HIS A 269 8.94 3.71 3.57
C HIS A 269 10.01 4.55 4.29
N LEU A 270 11.30 4.29 4.07
CA LEU A 270 12.39 5.10 4.63
C LEU A 270 12.42 6.52 4.08
N MET A 271 12.12 6.68 2.78
CA MET A 271 11.94 8.01 2.19
C MET A 271 10.88 8.82 2.94
N LEU A 272 9.74 8.21 3.28
CA LEU A 272 8.67 8.84 4.06
C LEU A 272 9.09 9.15 5.51
N VAL A 273 9.94 8.31 6.12
CA VAL A 273 10.53 8.61 7.44
C VAL A 273 11.43 9.84 7.36
N ASN A 274 12.34 9.88 6.39
CA ASN A 274 13.33 10.95 6.24
C ASN A 274 12.66 12.30 6.00
N ILE A 275 11.66 12.35 5.11
CA ILE A 275 10.94 13.60 4.82
C ILE A 275 10.11 14.08 6.03
N TYR A 276 9.52 13.16 6.80
CA TYR A 276 8.83 13.51 8.03
C TYR A 276 9.78 14.06 9.09
N GLN A 277 10.95 13.46 9.27
CA GLN A 277 11.96 13.94 10.23
C GLN A 277 12.43 15.35 9.87
N GLU A 278 12.74 15.62 8.60
CA GLU A 278 13.13 16.95 8.12
C GLU A 278 12.00 17.99 8.29
N TRP A 279 10.75 17.61 8.01
CA TRP A 279 9.60 18.47 8.29
C TRP A 279 9.43 18.75 9.79
N LYS A 280 9.64 17.75 10.65
CA LYS A 280 9.49 17.90 12.11
C LYS A 280 10.56 18.81 12.70
N ARG A 281 11.78 18.80 12.15
CA ARG A 281 12.93 19.65 12.54
C ARG A 281 12.71 21.15 12.25
N GLN A 282 11.76 21.51 11.38
CA GLN A 282 11.46 22.91 11.09
C GLN A 282 10.96 23.65 12.34
N ARG A 283 11.50 24.85 12.58
CA ARG A 283 11.39 25.57 13.86
C ARG A 283 9.97 25.99 14.23
N ASN A 284 9.20 26.45 13.26
CA ASN A 284 7.86 27.01 13.48
C ASN A 284 6.89 26.58 12.37
N TYR A 285 5.59 26.90 12.53
CA TYR A 285 4.56 26.54 11.55
C TYR A 285 4.76 27.19 10.17
N ARG A 286 5.37 28.37 10.10
CA ARG A 286 5.65 29.06 8.84
C ARG A 286 6.72 28.32 8.04
N ASP A 287 7.81 27.92 8.69
CA ASP A 287 8.89 27.13 8.10
C ASP A 287 8.40 25.74 7.70
N LYS A 288 7.53 25.11 8.52
CA LYS A 288 6.86 23.85 8.17
C LYS A 288 6.00 23.96 6.91
N ASN A 289 5.22 25.03 6.80
CA ASN A 289 4.39 25.27 5.62
C ASN A 289 5.25 25.55 4.38
N ARG A 290 6.34 26.32 4.53
CA ARG A 290 7.30 26.56 3.45
C ARG A 290 7.95 25.25 3.00
N PHE A 291 8.41 24.42 3.93
CA PHE A 291 8.96 23.09 3.63
C PHE A 291 7.95 22.24 2.86
N CYS A 292 6.69 22.22 3.29
CA CYS A 292 5.64 21.50 2.58
C CYS A 292 5.45 22.01 1.14
N PHE A 293 5.45 23.32 0.94
CA PHE A 293 5.34 23.92 -0.39
C PHE A 293 6.53 23.55 -1.29
N GLU A 294 7.75 23.70 -0.80
CA GLU A 294 9.00 23.40 -1.53
C GLU A 294 9.13 21.91 -1.92
N HIS A 295 8.50 21.01 -1.16
CA HIS A 295 8.60 19.57 -1.34
C HIS A 295 7.32 18.90 -1.87
N PHE A 296 6.35 19.69 -2.34
CA PHE A 296 5.05 19.21 -2.84
C PHE A 296 4.30 18.34 -1.82
N LEU A 297 4.31 18.72 -0.56
CA LEU A 297 3.60 18.05 0.53
C LEU A 297 2.33 18.81 0.92
N ASN A 298 1.30 18.07 1.31
CA ASN A 298 0.10 18.64 1.91
C ASN A 298 0.33 18.91 3.41
N SER A 299 0.39 20.19 3.80
CA SER A 299 0.60 20.60 5.20
C SER A 299 -0.44 20.04 6.17
N ASN A 300 -1.71 19.92 5.75
CA ASN A 300 -2.75 19.34 6.59
C ASN A 300 -2.57 17.84 6.76
N HIS A 301 -2.13 17.13 5.70
CA HIS A 301 -1.78 15.72 5.82
C HIS A 301 -0.60 15.53 6.77
N MET A 302 0.46 16.32 6.66
CA MET A 302 1.62 16.24 7.56
C MET A 302 1.24 16.47 9.03
N LYS A 303 0.40 17.48 9.31
CA LYS A 303 -0.13 17.73 10.66
C LYS A 303 -0.99 16.58 11.17
N MET A 304 -1.81 15.99 10.30
CA MET A 304 -2.65 14.84 10.69
C MET A 304 -1.80 13.60 10.94
N ILE A 305 -0.79 13.33 10.13
CA ILE A 305 0.19 12.27 10.36
C ILE A 305 0.84 12.44 11.73
N ASP A 306 1.31 13.65 12.08
CA ASP A 306 1.89 13.94 13.40
C ASP A 306 0.90 13.70 14.56
N LYS A 307 -0.39 14.02 14.35
CA LYS A 307 -1.45 13.74 15.34
C LYS A 307 -1.69 12.24 15.52
N VAL A 308 -1.88 11.50 14.43
CA VAL A 308 -2.05 10.03 14.44
C VAL A 308 -0.84 9.39 15.11
N ARG A 309 0.36 9.86 14.78
CA ARG A 309 1.60 9.39 15.38
C ARG A 309 1.63 9.53 16.89
N ASN A 310 1.17 10.67 17.43
CA ASN A 310 1.10 10.87 18.88
C ASN A 310 0.02 9.98 19.53
N GLN A 311 -1.13 9.80 18.89
CA GLN A 311 -2.17 8.89 19.39
C GLN A 311 -1.68 7.44 19.46
N LEU A 312 -1.06 6.95 18.38
CA LEU A 312 -0.49 5.60 18.32
C LEU A 312 0.65 5.41 19.34
N LYS A 313 1.47 6.45 19.55
CA LYS A 313 2.49 6.44 20.62
C LYS A 313 1.85 6.18 21.98
N HIS A 314 0.80 6.92 22.32
CA HIS A 314 0.11 6.78 23.61
C HIS A 314 -0.53 5.40 23.77
N LEU A 315 -1.20 4.89 22.72
CA LEU A 315 -1.78 3.55 22.76
C LEU A 315 -0.71 2.47 23.02
N ILE A 316 0.44 2.54 22.36
CA ILE A 316 1.52 1.57 22.58
C ILE A 316 2.13 1.71 23.99
N GLN A 317 2.24 2.93 24.53
CA GLN A 317 2.65 3.16 25.92
C GLN A 317 1.67 2.58 26.94
N ASP A 318 0.40 2.45 26.60
CA ASP A 318 -0.56 1.80 27.49
C ASP A 318 -0.35 0.28 27.51
N TYR A 319 0.13 -0.34 26.44
CA TYR A 319 0.40 -1.78 26.39
C TYR A 319 1.81 -2.17 26.82
N PHE A 320 2.80 -1.34 26.56
CA PHE A 320 4.20 -1.61 26.85
C PHE A 320 4.78 -0.54 27.78
N ALA A 321 5.77 -0.89 28.61
CA ALA A 321 6.37 0.05 29.58
C ALA A 321 6.87 1.35 28.91
N SER A 322 6.99 2.42 29.72
CA SER A 322 7.24 3.80 29.30
C SER A 322 8.20 3.96 28.11
N TYR A 323 7.89 4.92 27.22
CA TYR A 323 8.73 5.34 26.10
C TYR A 323 10.03 5.97 26.63
N THR A 324 11.00 5.13 26.94
CA THR A 324 12.37 5.54 27.28
C THR A 324 13.20 5.68 26.01
N ASP A 325 14.37 6.31 26.10
CA ASP A 325 15.33 6.37 24.99
C ASP A 325 15.73 4.96 24.48
N ASP A 326 15.59 3.92 25.30
CA ASP A 326 15.83 2.53 24.93
C ASP A 326 14.91 2.01 23.82
N ALA A 327 13.69 2.53 23.67
CA ALA A 327 12.77 2.12 22.62
C ALA A 327 13.23 2.54 21.21
N ASN A 328 14.33 3.30 21.11
CA ASN A 328 14.84 3.87 19.87
C ASN A 328 16.35 3.66 19.66
N ARG A 329 16.97 2.73 20.41
CA ARG A 329 18.40 2.38 20.27
C ARG A 329 18.80 2.09 18.82
N ASN A 330 17.91 1.45 18.06
CA ASN A 330 18.15 1.00 16.69
C ASN A 330 17.47 1.87 15.63
N LYS A 331 17.04 3.10 15.96
CA LYS A 331 16.26 3.97 15.04
C LYS A 331 16.98 4.33 13.72
N ASN A 332 18.31 4.26 13.70
CA ASN A 332 19.13 4.59 12.52
C ASN A 332 19.56 3.35 11.72
N ASN A 333 19.16 2.15 12.15
CA ASN A 333 19.48 0.92 11.44
C ASN A 333 18.45 0.69 10.32
N TYR A 334 18.77 1.16 9.12
CA TYR A 334 17.87 1.08 7.96
C TYR A 334 17.58 -0.36 7.51
N ASP A 335 18.58 -1.25 7.59
CA ASP A 335 18.40 -2.67 7.29
C ASP A 335 17.40 -3.32 8.26
N LEU A 336 17.47 -2.96 9.54
CA LEU A 336 16.51 -3.41 10.54
C LEU A 336 15.11 -2.87 10.25
N ILE A 337 14.97 -1.58 9.92
CA ILE A 337 13.66 -1.00 9.57
C ILE A 337 13.04 -1.79 8.41
N CYS A 338 13.79 -2.06 7.35
CA CYS A 338 13.34 -2.89 6.22
C CYS A 338 12.99 -4.33 6.64
N ALA A 339 13.79 -4.95 7.52
CA ALA A 339 13.48 -6.27 8.06
C ALA A 339 12.17 -6.28 8.89
N LEU A 340 11.91 -5.22 9.66
CA LEU A 340 10.66 -5.07 10.41
C LEU A 340 9.47 -4.80 9.49
N MET A 341 9.66 -4.12 8.36
CA MET A 341 8.62 -4.03 7.32
C MET A 341 8.21 -5.42 6.85
N CYS A 342 9.16 -6.35 6.68
CA CYS A 342 8.84 -7.76 6.41
C CYS A 342 8.02 -8.38 7.54
N ALA A 343 8.40 -8.15 8.81
CA ALA A 343 7.66 -8.69 9.97
C ALA A 343 6.19 -8.24 10.04
N GLY A 344 5.94 -6.98 9.71
CA GLY A 344 4.61 -6.37 9.76
C GLY A 344 3.76 -6.66 8.54
N LEU A 345 4.33 -6.53 7.33
CA LEU A 345 3.59 -6.58 6.07
C LEU A 345 3.56 -7.96 5.41
N TYR A 346 4.31 -8.95 5.91
CA TYR A 346 4.15 -10.34 5.44
C TYR A 346 2.67 -10.76 5.54
N PRO A 347 2.10 -11.48 4.54
CA PRO A 347 2.75 -12.13 3.40
C PRO A 347 2.89 -11.28 2.13
N ASN A 348 2.81 -9.94 2.22
CA ASN A 348 2.89 -9.05 1.05
C ASN A 348 4.35 -8.93 0.52
N ILE A 349 4.79 -9.97 -0.16
CA ILE A 349 6.14 -10.12 -0.71
C ILE A 349 6.05 -10.22 -2.24
N ALA A 350 6.95 -9.52 -2.91
CA ALA A 350 7.18 -9.61 -4.33
C ALA A 350 8.64 -10.00 -4.61
N ARG A 351 8.86 -10.77 -5.67
CA ARG A 351 10.20 -11.14 -6.16
C ARG A 351 10.43 -10.52 -7.55
N ILE A 352 11.60 -9.92 -7.75
CA ILE A 352 12.03 -9.44 -9.06
C ILE A 352 12.42 -10.64 -9.94
N ARG A 353 11.82 -10.75 -11.12
CA ARG A 353 12.22 -11.68 -12.18
C ARG A 353 13.16 -10.99 -13.16
N LEU A 354 14.46 -11.20 -12.95
CA LEU A 354 15.49 -10.76 -13.88
C LEU A 354 15.42 -11.53 -15.20
N SER A 355 15.75 -10.89 -16.32
CA SER A 355 15.93 -11.56 -17.61
C SER A 355 17.02 -12.65 -17.53
N LEU A 356 17.02 -13.63 -18.44
CA LEU A 356 18.19 -14.50 -18.59
C LEU A 356 19.31 -13.79 -19.36
N ASP A 357 18.95 -12.83 -20.22
CA ASP A 357 19.92 -11.97 -20.87
C ASP A 357 20.53 -11.00 -19.85
N LYS A 358 21.83 -11.20 -19.61
CA LYS A 358 22.62 -10.37 -18.68
C LYS A 358 22.82 -8.95 -19.17
N SER A 359 22.66 -8.69 -20.47
CA SER A 359 22.75 -7.36 -21.08
C SER A 359 21.42 -6.60 -21.07
N SER A 360 20.33 -7.27 -20.65
CA SER A 360 18.98 -6.69 -20.69
C SER A 360 18.86 -5.46 -19.79
N LYS A 361 18.33 -4.38 -20.38
CA LYS A 361 17.99 -3.12 -19.70
C LYS A 361 16.48 -2.90 -19.60
N ARG A 362 15.71 -3.99 -19.70
CA ARG A 362 14.24 -3.91 -19.60
C ARG A 362 13.81 -3.48 -18.20
N PRO A 363 12.61 -2.90 -18.04
CA PRO A 363 12.01 -2.70 -16.73
C PRO A 363 11.93 -4.02 -15.95
N CYS A 364 12.16 -3.97 -14.65
CA CYS A 364 12.01 -5.14 -13.80
C CYS A 364 10.56 -5.63 -13.81
N LEU A 365 10.38 -6.92 -14.10
CA LEU A 365 9.11 -7.62 -13.91
C LEU A 365 9.11 -8.21 -12.50
N LEU A 366 8.01 -8.09 -11.80
CA LEU A 366 7.84 -8.63 -10.46
C LEU A 366 6.78 -9.74 -10.48
N GLU A 367 6.91 -10.67 -9.56
CA GLU A 367 5.90 -11.68 -9.27
C GLU A 367 5.58 -11.71 -7.77
N THR A 368 4.37 -12.13 -7.44
CA THR A 368 3.92 -12.46 -6.09
C THR A 368 3.62 -13.96 -6.04
N LYS A 369 3.11 -14.43 -4.90
CA LYS A 369 2.54 -15.78 -4.78
C LYS A 369 1.44 -16.08 -5.81
N TYR A 370 0.59 -15.10 -6.12
CA TYR A 370 -0.61 -15.31 -6.94
C TYR A 370 -0.42 -14.84 -8.38
N GLU A 371 0.42 -13.83 -8.61
CA GLU A 371 0.57 -13.20 -9.92
C GLU A 371 2.00 -13.28 -10.44
N LYS A 372 2.17 -13.80 -11.65
CA LYS A 372 3.48 -13.90 -12.31
C LYS A 372 4.00 -12.58 -12.89
N ARG A 373 3.13 -11.57 -13.01
CA ARG A 373 3.44 -10.26 -13.60
C ARG A 373 2.71 -9.15 -12.86
N ILE A 374 3.46 -8.39 -12.08
CA ILE A 374 3.03 -7.15 -11.43
C ILE A 374 4.03 -6.04 -11.75
N LEU A 375 3.56 -4.79 -11.70
CA LEU A 375 4.37 -3.59 -11.96
C LEU A 375 4.53 -2.77 -10.68
N ILE A 376 5.63 -2.03 -10.59
CA ILE A 376 5.79 -1.02 -9.55
C ILE A 376 5.05 0.24 -10.00
N HIS A 377 4.20 0.80 -9.14
CA HIS A 377 3.44 2.00 -9.46
C HIS A 377 4.38 3.18 -9.77
N PRO A 378 4.10 4.04 -10.77
CA PRO A 378 4.95 5.18 -11.15
C PRO A 378 5.30 6.19 -10.04
N ARG A 379 4.56 6.16 -8.92
CA ARG A 379 4.78 6.99 -7.73
C ARG A 379 5.93 6.50 -6.84
N SER A 380 6.24 5.21 -6.92
CA SER A 380 7.31 4.62 -6.12
C SER A 380 8.66 5.09 -6.65
N ILE A 381 9.61 5.28 -5.73
CA ILE A 381 11.00 5.61 -6.10
C ILE A 381 11.64 4.52 -6.97
N ASN A 382 11.16 3.27 -6.86
CA ASN A 382 11.66 2.10 -7.57
C ASN A 382 10.95 1.85 -8.91
N ALA A 383 10.05 2.73 -9.34
CA ALA A 383 9.25 2.50 -10.57
C ALA A 383 10.07 2.41 -11.87
N LYS A 384 11.26 3.01 -11.90
CA LYS A 384 12.16 2.99 -13.09
C LYS A 384 13.28 1.97 -12.97
N LEU A 385 13.22 1.05 -12.01
CA LEU A 385 14.23 0.03 -11.80
C LEU A 385 14.31 -0.91 -13.02
N ARG A 386 15.53 -1.09 -13.53
CA ARG A 386 15.83 -1.98 -14.65
C ARG A 386 16.62 -3.19 -14.19
N ASP A 387 16.58 -4.26 -14.97
CA ASP A 387 17.31 -5.50 -14.66
C ASP A 387 18.81 -5.25 -14.46
N ASP A 388 19.39 -4.39 -15.29
CA ASP A 388 20.78 -3.96 -15.20
C ASP A 388 21.09 -3.17 -13.92
N ASP A 389 20.15 -2.37 -13.43
CA ASP A 389 20.29 -1.68 -12.15
C ASP A 389 20.38 -2.72 -11.03
N VAL A 390 19.49 -3.72 -11.00
CA VAL A 390 19.54 -4.78 -9.96
C VAL A 390 20.81 -5.62 -10.04
N ARG A 391 21.35 -5.83 -11.25
CA ARG A 391 22.60 -6.57 -11.46
C ARG A 391 23.83 -5.77 -11.05
N ARG A 392 23.91 -4.50 -11.42
CA ARG A 392 25.06 -3.61 -11.19
C ARG A 392 25.04 -2.93 -9.82
N SER A 393 23.86 -2.70 -9.26
CA SER A 393 23.66 -1.90 -8.05
C SER A 393 23.86 -2.69 -6.76
N PHE A 394 24.13 -1.91 -5.71
CA PHE A 394 24.03 -2.15 -4.27
C PHE A 394 22.69 -2.73 -3.79
N VAL A 395 21.75 -3.08 -4.68
CA VAL A 395 20.50 -3.74 -4.33
C VAL A 395 20.80 -5.21 -4.06
N GLN A 396 20.99 -5.50 -2.78
CA GLN A 396 21.49 -6.78 -2.32
C GLN A 396 20.49 -7.92 -2.54
N SER A 397 19.19 -7.64 -2.60
CA SER A 397 18.13 -8.63 -2.67
C SER A 397 17.20 -8.45 -3.86
N THR A 398 16.60 -9.53 -4.35
CA THR A 398 15.51 -9.50 -5.34
C THR A 398 14.13 -9.48 -4.69
N LEU A 399 14.08 -9.47 -3.34
CA LEU A 399 12.85 -9.51 -2.55
C LEU A 399 12.43 -8.09 -2.15
N ILE A 400 11.15 -7.82 -2.36
CA ILE A 400 10.50 -6.55 -2.05
C ILE A 400 9.32 -6.84 -1.13
N VAL A 401 9.18 -6.06 -0.07
CA VAL A 401 7.95 -5.98 0.72
C VAL A 401 7.12 -4.78 0.26
N TYR A 402 5.80 -4.93 0.26
CA TYR A 402 4.84 -3.89 -0.09
C TYR A 402 3.64 -3.88 0.88
N HIS A 403 2.95 -2.77 0.99
CA HIS A 403 1.72 -2.62 1.77
C HIS A 403 0.49 -2.75 0.87
N GLU A 404 0.39 -1.93 -0.18
CA GLU A 404 -0.78 -1.93 -1.07
C GLU A 404 -0.47 -2.52 -2.46
N LYS A 405 -1.31 -3.48 -2.86
CA LYS A 405 -1.42 -3.98 -4.23
C LYS A 405 -2.81 -3.62 -4.77
N ILE A 406 -2.83 -2.89 -5.88
CA ILE A 406 -4.07 -2.41 -6.50
C ILE A 406 -4.12 -2.80 -7.97
N ARG A 407 -5.20 -3.47 -8.36
CA ARG A 407 -5.53 -3.75 -9.76
C ARG A 407 -6.36 -2.62 -10.35
N THR A 408 -5.85 -2.01 -11.42
CA THR A 408 -6.59 -1.05 -12.26
C THR A 408 -6.62 -1.57 -13.70
N SER A 409 -5.89 -0.97 -14.63
CA SER A 409 -5.60 -1.54 -15.95
C SER A 409 -4.55 -2.64 -15.89
N SER A 410 -3.69 -2.59 -14.88
CA SER A 410 -2.69 -3.60 -14.55
C SER A 410 -2.58 -3.69 -13.03
N ILE A 411 -1.86 -4.69 -12.54
CA ILE A 411 -1.65 -4.88 -11.11
C ILE A 411 -0.40 -4.10 -10.71
N PHE A 412 -0.56 -3.16 -9.79
CA PHE A 412 0.50 -2.32 -9.28
C PHE A 412 0.72 -2.53 -7.79
N ILE A 413 1.98 -2.68 -7.38
CA ILE A 413 2.37 -2.44 -5.99
C ILE A 413 2.78 -0.98 -5.83
N HIS A 414 2.26 -0.34 -4.80
CA HIS A 414 2.28 1.12 -4.73
C HIS A 414 3.43 1.72 -3.92
N ASP A 415 3.98 0.92 -3.02
CA ASP A 415 5.03 1.26 -2.08
C ASP A 415 5.91 0.01 -1.96
N THR A 416 7.22 0.23 -1.90
CA THR A 416 8.19 -0.85 -2.02
C THR A 416 9.36 -0.64 -1.08
N SER A 417 9.88 -1.72 -0.52
CA SER A 417 11.15 -1.72 0.20
C SER A 417 11.87 -3.04 -0.01
N PHE A 418 13.15 -2.99 -0.32
CA PHE A 418 13.97 -4.18 -0.42
C PHE A 418 14.20 -4.79 0.95
N ILE A 419 14.16 -6.12 1.01
CA ILE A 419 14.37 -6.87 2.26
C ILE A 419 15.43 -7.94 2.07
N SER A 420 16.19 -8.23 3.12
CA SER A 420 17.12 -9.36 3.15
C SER A 420 16.36 -10.68 3.11
N PRO A 421 16.88 -11.73 2.42
CA PRO A 421 16.33 -13.07 2.52
C PRO A 421 16.30 -13.60 3.96
N TYR A 422 17.23 -13.17 4.82
CA TYR A 422 17.22 -13.55 6.25
C TYR A 422 16.02 -12.99 7.00
N ALA A 423 15.59 -11.77 6.68
CA ALA A 423 14.38 -11.19 7.25
C ALA A 423 13.14 -12.01 6.85
N LEU A 424 13.06 -12.40 5.57
CA LEU A 424 11.96 -13.25 5.10
C LEU A 424 12.02 -14.66 5.68
N LEU A 425 13.21 -15.26 5.81
CA LEU A 425 13.41 -16.54 6.47
C LEU A 425 12.96 -16.50 7.92
N PHE A 426 13.25 -15.41 8.63
CA PHE A 426 12.92 -15.26 10.04
C PHE A 426 11.42 -14.95 10.27
N PHE A 427 10.86 -13.99 9.53
CA PHE A 427 9.47 -13.55 9.75
C PHE A 427 8.43 -14.26 8.89
N GLY A 428 8.83 -14.94 7.81
CA GLY A 428 7.94 -15.68 6.94
C GLY A 428 7.63 -17.09 7.44
N LYS A 429 6.58 -17.68 6.87
CA LYS A 429 6.18 -19.07 7.08
C LYS A 429 7.12 -20.00 6.32
N SER A 430 8.20 -20.39 6.99
CA SER A 430 9.23 -21.28 6.45
C SER A 430 8.86 -22.75 6.68
N GLN A 431 8.88 -23.55 5.61
CA GLN A 431 8.79 -25.01 5.68
C GLN A 431 10.02 -25.63 5.01
N LEU A 432 10.53 -26.72 5.58
CA LEU A 432 11.59 -27.50 4.95
C LEU A 432 11.04 -28.17 3.70
N SER A 433 11.66 -27.92 2.54
CA SER A 433 11.32 -28.63 1.32
C SER A 433 12.16 -29.90 1.20
N THR A 434 11.53 -31.01 0.83
CA THR A 434 12.22 -32.30 0.58
C THR A 434 12.92 -32.34 -0.78
N GLU A 435 12.88 -31.25 -1.55
CA GLU A 435 13.57 -31.17 -2.85
C GLU A 435 15.08 -31.02 -2.63
N LYS A 436 15.80 -32.15 -2.62
CA LYS A 436 17.26 -32.15 -2.73
C LYS A 436 17.64 -31.73 -4.14
N TYR A 437 18.38 -30.64 -4.29
CA TYR A 437 18.99 -30.27 -5.56
C TYR A 437 20.05 -31.31 -5.90
N THR A 438 19.82 -32.15 -6.92
CA THR A 438 20.70 -33.27 -7.28
C THR A 438 22.05 -32.87 -7.88
N ASN A 439 22.35 -31.56 -8.02
CA ASN A 439 23.52 -31.08 -8.75
C ASN A 439 24.38 -30.04 -8.01
N THR A 440 24.22 -29.84 -6.70
CA THR A 440 25.24 -29.12 -5.91
C THR A 440 26.25 -30.11 -5.37
N THR A 441 27.53 -29.88 -5.67
CA THR A 441 28.68 -30.67 -5.21
C THR A 441 28.89 -30.70 -3.69
N ASN A 442 28.03 -30.04 -2.91
CA ASN A 442 28.02 -30.03 -1.46
C ASN A 442 26.72 -30.67 -0.93
N ASN A 443 26.87 -31.83 -0.26
CA ASN A 443 25.78 -32.58 0.39
C ASN A 443 25.14 -31.89 1.63
N ASN A 444 25.47 -30.62 1.93
CA ASN A 444 25.14 -29.95 3.20
C ASN A 444 24.13 -28.79 3.10
N ASP A 445 23.63 -28.49 1.90
CA ASP A 445 22.76 -27.35 1.63
C ASP A 445 21.29 -27.80 1.58
N ASN A 446 20.41 -27.11 2.32
CA ASN A 446 18.97 -27.34 2.36
C ASN A 446 18.22 -26.23 1.62
N ILE A 447 17.20 -26.60 0.84
CA ILE A 447 16.28 -25.64 0.23
C ILE A 447 15.11 -25.43 1.17
N ILE A 448 14.97 -24.21 1.68
CA ILE A 448 13.79 -23.78 2.44
C ILE A 448 12.79 -23.18 1.47
N LEU A 449 11.55 -23.65 1.59
CA LEU A 449 10.43 -23.13 0.83
C LEU A 449 9.59 -22.25 1.75
N ILE A 450 9.50 -20.96 1.42
CA ILE A 450 8.70 -19.99 2.15
C ILE A 450 7.36 -19.85 1.42
N ASP A 451 6.29 -20.15 2.14
CA ASP A 451 4.90 -20.08 1.66
C ASP A 451 4.65 -20.79 0.32
N ASN A 452 5.37 -21.88 0.08
CA ASN A 452 5.26 -22.74 -1.09
C ASN A 452 5.65 -22.12 -2.45
N TRP A 453 6.33 -20.97 -2.48
CA TRP A 453 6.73 -20.35 -3.76
C TRP A 453 8.11 -19.69 -3.78
N ILE A 454 8.62 -19.20 -2.65
CA ILE A 454 9.98 -18.63 -2.57
C ILE A 454 10.94 -19.72 -2.09
N LYS A 455 11.93 -20.03 -2.91
CA LYS A 455 13.00 -20.99 -2.59
C LYS A 455 14.25 -20.22 -2.16
N ILE A 456 14.79 -20.55 -1.00
CA ILE A 456 16.07 -20.00 -0.50
C ILE A 456 16.97 -21.17 -0.12
N ASN A 457 18.19 -21.19 -0.65
CA ASN A 457 19.19 -22.19 -0.27
C ASN A 457 19.90 -21.75 1.00
N ILE A 458 20.00 -22.61 2.01
CA ILE A 458 20.74 -22.29 3.24
C ILE A 458 21.36 -23.55 3.82
N ASP A 459 22.48 -23.42 4.51
CA ASP A 459 23.11 -24.55 5.19
C ASP A 459 22.27 -25.01 6.41
N ASN A 460 22.40 -26.30 6.75
CA ASN A 460 21.62 -26.92 7.83
C ASN A 460 21.80 -26.23 9.18
N LYS A 461 23.02 -25.79 9.51
CA LYS A 461 23.32 -25.17 10.80
C LYS A 461 22.59 -23.84 10.93
N THR A 462 22.59 -23.04 9.87
CA THR A 462 21.86 -21.77 9.85
C THR A 462 20.34 -22.00 9.92
N ASN A 463 19.81 -23.04 9.26
CA ASN A 463 18.38 -23.39 9.38
C ASN A 463 17.97 -23.78 10.80
N GLU A 464 18.75 -24.62 11.47
CA GLU A 464 18.51 -25.00 12.88
C GLU A 464 18.55 -23.77 13.80
N LEU A 465 19.53 -22.89 13.60
CA LEU A 465 19.62 -21.63 14.33
C LEU A 465 18.40 -20.73 14.11
N ILE A 466 17.91 -20.60 12.88
CA ILE A 466 16.69 -19.83 12.58
C ILE A 466 15.51 -20.38 13.38
N TYR A 467 15.32 -21.70 13.37
CA TYR A 467 14.22 -22.34 14.07
C TYR A 467 14.29 -22.09 15.58
N GLU A 468 15.47 -22.27 16.18
CA GLU A 468 15.69 -22.01 17.61
C GLU A 468 15.43 -20.54 17.99
N LEU A 469 15.93 -19.61 17.17
CA LEU A 469 15.72 -18.18 17.39
C LEU A 469 14.24 -17.78 17.23
N LYS A 470 13.51 -18.36 16.28
CA LYS A 470 12.07 -18.13 16.11
C LYS A 470 11.28 -18.57 17.32
N GLU A 471 11.53 -19.78 17.83
CA GLU A 471 10.84 -20.31 19.01
C GLU A 471 11.07 -19.42 20.24
N LYS A 472 12.33 -19.06 20.51
CA LYS A 472 12.70 -18.15 21.60
C LYS A 472 12.07 -16.77 21.43
N PHE A 473 12.04 -16.25 20.21
CA PHE A 473 11.43 -14.96 19.90
C PHE A 473 9.92 -14.98 20.12
N ASN A 474 9.21 -15.98 19.60
CA ASN A 474 7.76 -16.12 19.76
C ASN A 474 7.37 -16.18 21.25
N TYR A 475 8.09 -16.98 22.04
CA TYR A 475 7.91 -17.04 23.48
C TYR A 475 8.15 -15.68 24.16
N LEU A 476 9.20 -14.95 23.76
CA LEU A 476 9.46 -13.61 24.27
C LEU A 476 8.33 -12.63 23.92
N VAL A 477 7.82 -12.67 22.69
CA VAL A 477 6.74 -11.77 22.28
C VAL A 477 5.47 -12.03 23.08
N GLU A 478 5.08 -13.30 23.27
CA GLU A 478 3.93 -13.65 24.10
C GLU A 478 4.11 -13.19 25.54
N LYS A 479 5.29 -13.42 26.12
CA LYS A 479 5.64 -12.98 27.48
C LYS A 479 5.52 -11.46 27.63
N LYS A 480 6.02 -10.69 26.65
CA LYS A 480 5.97 -9.22 26.65
C LYS A 480 4.58 -8.66 26.38
N ALA A 481 3.78 -9.34 25.56
CA ALA A 481 2.39 -8.95 25.33
C ALA A 481 1.51 -9.15 26.58
N LEU A 482 1.87 -10.10 27.47
CA LEU A 482 1.15 -10.35 28.72
C LEU A 482 1.59 -9.49 29.90
N LYS A 483 2.85 -9.03 29.93
CA LYS A 483 3.43 -8.31 31.08
C LYS A 483 4.11 -7.00 30.66
N LYS A 484 3.69 -5.89 31.27
CA LYS A 484 4.24 -4.55 31.08
C LYS A 484 5.58 -4.36 31.79
N ASN A 485 6.61 -5.12 31.40
CA ASN A 485 7.91 -5.12 32.07
C ASN A 485 9.05 -4.77 31.10
N ILE A 486 10.08 -4.10 31.63
CA ILE A 486 11.33 -3.80 30.91
C ILE A 486 12.00 -5.11 30.46
N PHE A 487 12.76 -5.06 29.36
CA PHE A 487 13.58 -6.17 28.88
C PHE A 487 14.66 -6.55 29.91
N LEU A 488 14.78 -7.85 30.18
CA LEU A 488 15.88 -8.41 30.95
C LEU A 488 17.13 -8.50 30.06
N ASP A 489 18.33 -8.54 30.64
CA ASP A 489 19.59 -8.56 29.89
C ASP A 489 19.69 -9.72 28.89
N ASN A 490 19.20 -10.91 29.28
CA ASN A 490 19.16 -12.08 28.40
C ASN A 490 18.15 -11.93 27.24
N GLU A 491 17.03 -11.25 27.48
CA GLU A 491 16.04 -10.94 26.43
C GLU A 491 16.60 -9.90 25.46
N GLN A 492 17.32 -8.90 25.98
CA GLN A 492 18.01 -7.90 25.17
C GLN A 492 19.07 -8.54 24.27
N HIS A 493 19.88 -9.46 24.82
CA HIS A 493 20.90 -10.18 24.05
C HIS A 493 20.28 -11.05 22.94
N LEU A 494 19.15 -11.70 23.20
CA LEU A 494 18.39 -12.43 22.19
C LEU A 494 17.95 -11.51 21.04
N ILE A 495 17.37 -10.34 21.37
CA ILE A 495 16.94 -9.36 20.35
C ILE A 495 18.14 -8.87 19.53
N GLU A 496 19.27 -8.55 20.17
CA GLU A 496 20.50 -8.13 19.48
C GLU A 496 21.06 -9.22 18.55
N THR A 497 20.99 -10.49 18.97
CA THR A 497 21.37 -11.65 18.15
C THR A 497 20.46 -11.78 16.93
N ILE A 498 19.15 -11.62 17.12
CA ILE A 498 18.18 -11.65 16.02
C ILE A 498 18.42 -10.48 15.07
N ILE A 499 18.66 -9.26 15.58
CA ILE A 499 18.98 -8.09 14.75
C ILE A 499 20.18 -8.38 13.86
N HIS A 500 21.28 -8.84 14.45
CA HIS A 500 22.49 -9.17 13.70
C HIS A 500 22.21 -10.19 12.59
N PHE A 501 21.36 -11.17 12.86
CA PHE A 501 20.96 -12.19 11.91
C PHE A 501 20.09 -11.63 10.76
N ILE A 502 19.00 -10.92 11.05
CA ILE A 502 18.05 -10.45 10.03
C ILE A 502 18.60 -9.30 9.19
N THR A 503 19.56 -8.53 9.71
CA THR A 503 20.27 -7.48 8.96
C THR A 503 21.52 -8.01 8.26
N LYS A 504 21.81 -9.31 8.33
CA LYS A 504 22.99 -9.89 7.68
C LYS A 504 22.88 -9.75 6.16
N GLN A 505 23.97 -9.30 5.55
CA GLN A 505 24.11 -9.11 4.11
C GLN A 505 25.10 -10.15 3.57
N ASP A 506 24.66 -11.41 3.43
CA ASP A 506 25.51 -12.49 2.93
C ASP A 506 25.53 -12.50 1.39
N LYS A 507 26.60 -11.97 0.80
CA LYS A 507 26.77 -11.90 -0.65
C LYS A 507 26.64 -13.27 -1.34
N ASN A 508 27.04 -14.37 -0.69
CA ASN A 508 26.97 -15.71 -1.29
C ASN A 508 25.52 -16.21 -1.34
N LEU A 509 24.75 -16.01 -0.27
CA LEU A 509 23.32 -16.34 -0.24
C LEU A 509 22.54 -15.54 -1.29
N LEU A 510 22.88 -14.25 -1.44
CA LEU A 510 22.27 -13.37 -2.42
C LEU A 510 22.57 -13.80 -3.86
N ILE A 511 23.81 -14.23 -4.14
CA ILE A 511 24.22 -14.78 -5.44
C ILE A 511 23.54 -16.12 -5.71
N GLN A 512 23.50 -17.03 -4.73
CA GLN A 512 22.85 -18.33 -4.88
C GLN A 512 21.34 -18.20 -5.14
N ASN A 513 20.65 -17.29 -4.45
CA ASN A 513 19.23 -17.02 -4.72
C ASN A 513 19.03 -16.51 -6.16
N ARG A 514 19.91 -15.64 -6.67
CA ARG A 514 19.88 -15.23 -8.09
C ARG A 514 20.13 -16.41 -9.05
N LEU A 515 20.97 -17.38 -8.68
CA LEU A 515 21.25 -18.56 -9.51
C LEU A 515 20.09 -19.56 -9.51
N ILE A 516 19.43 -19.79 -8.37
CA ILE A 516 18.19 -20.62 -8.31
C ILE A 516 17.13 -20.06 -9.27
N ASP A 517 17.02 -18.73 -9.35
CA ASP A 517 16.12 -18.05 -10.28
C ASP A 517 16.50 -18.28 -11.76
N ASP A 518 17.79 -18.44 -12.09
CA ASP A 518 18.24 -18.72 -13.47
C ASP A 518 18.03 -20.21 -13.85
N TYR A 519 18.22 -21.14 -12.92
CA TYR A 519 18.02 -22.57 -13.17
C TYR A 519 16.54 -22.99 -13.21
N SER A 520 15.70 -22.42 -12.33
CA SER A 520 14.25 -22.66 -12.39
C SER A 520 13.63 -22.21 -13.72
N LYS A 521 14.22 -21.20 -14.38
CA LYS A 521 13.82 -20.76 -15.72
C LYS A 521 14.30 -21.67 -16.84
N LYS A 522 15.49 -22.28 -16.73
CA LYS A 522 15.98 -23.24 -17.75
C LYS A 522 15.15 -24.52 -17.84
N ASN A 523 14.47 -24.90 -16.77
CA ASN A 523 13.58 -26.07 -16.73
C ASN A 523 12.12 -25.77 -17.12
N ILE A 524 11.79 -24.50 -17.42
CA ILE A 524 10.51 -24.11 -18.02
C ILE A 524 10.78 -23.91 -19.52
N ILE A 525 10.49 -24.94 -20.30
CA ILE A 525 10.54 -24.89 -21.76
C ILE A 525 9.51 -23.85 -22.24
N TYR A 526 10.00 -22.87 -23.01
CA TYR A 526 9.33 -21.88 -23.87
C TYR A 526 7.81 -21.66 -23.68
N GLU A 527 7.46 -20.47 -23.19
CA GLU A 527 6.37 -19.70 -23.79
C GLU A 527 6.98 -18.36 -24.23
N ASP A 528 6.87 -18.04 -25.51
CA ASP A 528 7.33 -16.78 -26.11
C ASP A 528 6.64 -15.59 -25.43
N TRP A 529 7.36 -14.87 -24.58
CA TRP A 529 6.86 -13.69 -23.84
C TRP A 529 7.50 -12.37 -24.34
N ASP A 530 8.22 -12.40 -25.46
CA ASP A 530 8.98 -11.25 -25.98
C ASP A 530 8.18 -10.28 -26.85
N ASP A 531 6.93 -10.59 -27.23
CA ASP A 531 6.12 -9.72 -28.09
C ASP A 531 5.42 -8.57 -27.34
N ASP A 532 5.12 -8.71 -26.05
CA ASP A 532 4.39 -7.69 -25.26
C ASP A 532 5.29 -6.60 -24.64
N ILE A 533 6.62 -6.73 -24.73
CA ILE A 533 7.55 -5.71 -24.24
C ILE A 533 7.67 -4.55 -25.24
N LYS A 534 7.43 -4.81 -26.54
CA LYS A 534 7.49 -3.78 -27.59
C LYS A 534 6.37 -2.74 -27.45
N ASP A 535 5.20 -3.14 -26.95
CA ASP A 535 4.08 -2.21 -26.77
C ASP A 535 4.31 -1.21 -25.64
N ILE A 536 4.99 -1.59 -24.54
CA ILE A 536 5.22 -0.67 -23.41
C ILE A 536 6.41 0.28 -23.68
N SER A 537 7.41 -0.15 -24.48
CA SER A 537 8.48 0.74 -24.92
C SER A 537 8.02 1.78 -25.94
N ASN A 538 6.97 1.49 -26.72
CA ASN A 538 6.43 2.43 -27.72
C ASN A 538 5.29 3.32 -27.18
N THR A 539 4.56 2.92 -26.13
CA THR A 539 3.49 3.77 -25.57
C THR A 539 3.99 4.93 -24.71
N ASN A 540 5.26 4.93 -24.28
CA ASN A 540 5.82 6.03 -23.48
C ASN A 540 6.58 7.09 -24.30
N SER A 541 6.69 6.93 -25.62
CA SER A 541 7.39 7.87 -26.51
C SER A 541 6.60 8.35 -27.73
N SER A 542 5.44 7.75 -28.05
CA SER A 542 4.71 8.06 -29.30
C SER A 542 3.35 8.78 -29.15
N VAL A 543 2.84 9.03 -27.94
CA VAL A 543 1.57 9.78 -27.75
C VAL A 543 1.78 11.32 -27.69
N PHE A 544 2.96 11.80 -28.06
CA PHE A 544 3.28 13.24 -28.04
C PHE A 544 3.48 13.90 -29.41
N ASN A 545 3.26 13.21 -30.53
CA ASN A 545 3.22 13.85 -31.85
C ASN A 545 2.30 13.05 -32.79
N GLN A 546 1.42 13.77 -33.50
CA GLN A 546 0.46 13.33 -34.53
C GLN A 546 -0.90 12.82 -34.02
N ASN A 547 -1.81 13.74 -33.69
CA ASN A 547 -2.85 14.28 -34.60
C ASN A 547 -3.77 15.22 -33.83
#